data_AF-A0A440UYC8-F1
#
_entry.id   AF-A0A440UYC8-F1
#
_cell.length_a   1.000
_cell.length_b   1.000
_cell.length_c   1.000
_cell.angle_alpha   90.00
_cell.angle_beta   90.00
_cell.angle_gamma   90.00
#
_symmetry.space_group_name_H-M   'P 1'
#
loop_
_entity.id
_entity.type
_entity.pdbx_description
1 polymer ?
#
loop_
_entity_poly.entity_id
_entity_poly.type
_entity_poly.pdbx_seq_one_letter_code
_entity_poly.pdbx_strand_id
1 'polypeptide(L)' 'MNDQPFDLDPALIDRFAAIVGDRYALRDQADIAPYITERRGLWHGRTPLVLRPGSVEEVSRIMRLA' A
#
# COMPACT_ATOMS: atom_id res chain seq x y z
N MET A 1 22.58 -8.28 1.47
CA MET A 1 21.46 -7.37 1.19
C MET A 1 20.50 -8.17 0.32
N ASN A 2 19.41 -8.68 0.88
CA ASN A 2 18.49 -9.54 0.11
C ASN A 2 17.63 -8.66 -0.80
N ASP A 3 18.06 -8.50 -2.05
CA ASP A 3 17.28 -7.90 -3.14
C ASP A 3 16.24 -8.90 -3.67
N GLN A 4 15.41 -9.44 -2.78
CA GLN A 4 14.19 -10.12 -3.21
C GLN A 4 13.19 -9.04 -3.67
N PRO A 5 12.56 -9.20 -4.85
CA PRO A 5 11.48 -8.32 -5.26
C PRO A 5 10.32 -8.51 -4.26
N PHE A 6 10.05 -7.51 -3.43
CA PHE A 6 8.82 -7.44 -2.61
C PHE A 6 7.66 -6.97 -3.49
N ASP A 7 7.54 -7.56 -4.67
CA ASP A 7 6.57 -7.16 -5.66
C ASP A 7 5.33 -8.02 -5.45
N LEU A 8 4.26 -7.38 -4.96
CA LEU A 8 2.94 -7.97 -4.99
C LEU A 8 2.54 -8.22 -6.44
N ASP A 9 1.78 -9.30 -6.67
CA ASP A 9 1.16 -9.55 -7.98
C ASP A 9 0.39 -8.28 -8.42
N PRO A 10 0.67 -7.72 -9.62
CA PRO A 10 -0.06 -6.56 -10.13
C PRO A 10 -1.58 -6.75 -10.12
N ALA A 11 -2.07 -7.97 -10.37
CA ALA A 11 -3.50 -8.27 -10.31
C ALA A 11 -4.07 -8.15 -8.89
N LEU A 12 -3.26 -8.44 -7.86
CA LEU A 12 -3.64 -8.22 -6.46
C LEU A 12 -3.68 -6.72 -6.12
N ILE A 13 -2.71 -5.94 -6.60
CA ILE A 13 -2.69 -4.49 -6.44
C ILE A 13 -3.95 -3.87 -7.04
N ASP A 14 -4.33 -4.28 -8.26
CA ASP A 14 -5.53 -3.78 -8.92
C ASP A 14 -6.81 -4.16 -8.17
N ARG A 15 -6.88 -5.36 -7.57
CA ARG A 15 -8.02 -5.75 -6.72
C ARG A 15 -8.14 -4.91 -5.46
N PHE A 16 -7.02 -4.54 -4.83
CA PHE A 16 -7.05 -3.61 -3.70
C PHE A 16 -7.45 -2.20 -4.13
N ALA A 17 -6.95 -1.72 -5.27
CA ALA A 17 -7.35 -0.42 -5.82
C ALA A 17 -8.85 -0.38 -6.15
N ALA A 18 -9.43 -1.48 -6.64
CA ALA A 18 -10.87 -1.58 -6.88
C ALA A 18 -11.72 -1.48 -5.59
N ILE A 19 -11.16 -1.75 -4.41
CA ILE A 19 -11.87 -1.61 -3.12
C ILE A 19 -11.95 -0.15 -2.69
N VAL A 20 -10.83 0.59 -2.75
CA VAL A 20 -10.73 1.96 -2.22
C VAL A 20 -10.87 3.04 -3.30
N GLY A 21 -10.76 2.68 -4.58
CA GLY A 21 -10.65 3.58 -5.73
C GLY A 21 -9.20 3.98 -6.03
N ASP A 22 -8.87 4.17 -7.32
CA ASP A 22 -7.49 4.40 -7.79
C ASP A 22 -6.79 5.58 -7.11
N ARG A 23 -7.53 6.67 -6.86
CA ARG A 23 -7.01 7.86 -6.16
C ARG A 23 -6.52 7.56 -4.73
N TYR A 24 -7.03 6.51 -4.11
CA TYR A 24 -6.77 6.13 -2.72
C TYR A 24 -5.86 4.90 -2.59
N ALA A 25 -5.37 4.38 -3.71
CA ALA A 25 -4.39 3.31 -3.78
C ALA A 25 -3.06 3.87 -4.32
N LEU A 26 -2.20 4.33 -3.41
CA LEU A 26 -0.94 4.98 -3.76
C LEU A 26 0.07 3.93 -4.23
N ARG A 27 0.57 4.11 -5.46
CA ARG A 27 1.58 3.26 -6.12
C ARG A 27 2.87 4.02 -6.42
N ASP A 28 2.77 5.34 -6.60
CA ASP A 28 3.90 6.22 -6.84
C ASP A 28 4.76 6.35 -5.57
N GLN A 29 6.08 6.26 -5.73
CA GLN A 29 7.00 6.30 -4.60
C GLN A 29 7.03 7.66 -3.89
N ALA A 30 6.78 8.76 -4.61
CA ALA A 30 6.68 10.09 -4.01
C ALA A 30 5.46 10.21 -3.09
N ASP A 31 4.33 9.60 -3.49
CA ASP A 31 3.11 9.58 -2.68
C ASP A 31 3.21 8.61 -1.48
N ILE A 32 4.00 7.54 -1.61
CA ILE A 32 4.24 6.55 -0.55
C ILE A 32 5.26 7.07 0.49
N ALA A 33 6.21 7.91 0.10
CA ALA A 33 7.32 8.38 0.95
C ALA A 33 6.91 8.84 2.36
N PRO A 34 5.80 9.58 2.57
CA PRO A 34 5.37 10.00 3.90
C PRO A 34 4.95 8.85 4.84
N TYR A 35 4.60 7.68 4.29
CA TYR A 35 4.09 6.53 5.03
C TYR A 35 5.17 5.52 5.41
N ILE A 36 6.34 5.59 4.77
CA ILE A 36 7.45 4.64 4.96
C ILE A 36 8.60 5.20 5.80
N THR A 37 8.44 6.41 6.32
CA THR A 37 9.43 7.07 7.19
C THR A 37 8.82 7.29 8.56
N GLU A 38 9.46 6.74 9.59
CA GLU A 38 9.09 7.03 10.97
C GLU A 38 9.79 8.31 11.47
N ARG A 39 9.27 8.91 12.54
CA ARG A 39 9.63 10.27 12.99
C ARG A 39 11.12 10.50 13.24
N ARG A 40 11.87 9.48 13.69
CA ARG A 40 13.29 9.60 14.02
C ARG A 40 14.18 9.41 12.80
N GLY A 41 13.64 8.97 11.66
CA GLY A 41 14.39 8.71 10.43
C GLY A 41 15.42 7.58 10.56
N LEU A 42 15.26 6.68 11.53
CA LEU A 42 16.17 5.54 11.74
C LEU A 42 15.74 4.30 10.93
N TRP A 43 14.46 4.22 10.58
CA TRP A 43 13.90 3.09 9.86
C TRP A 43 13.20 3.56 8.58
N HIS A 44 13.52 2.88 7.47
CA HIS A 44 12.92 3.13 6.17
C HIS A 44 12.18 1.87 5.72
N GLY A 45 10.87 1.99 5.57
CA GLY A 45 10.03 0.94 5.01
C GLY A 45 10.16 0.84 3.50
N ARG A 46 9.72 -0.28 2.94
CA ARG A 46 9.53 -0.47 1.50
C ARG A 46 8.20 -1.19 1.29
N THR A 47 7.32 -0.61 0.49
CA THR A 47 6.03 -1.22 0.12
C THR A 47 5.67 -0.83 -1.32
N PRO A 48 5.08 -1.74 -2.11
CA PRO A 48 4.55 -1.42 -3.44
C PRO A 48 3.20 -0.68 -3.39
N LEU A 49 2.52 -0.62 -2.24
CA LEU A 49 1.15 -0.12 -2.14
C LEU A 49 0.84 0.49 -0.77
N VAL A 50 0.14 1.62 -0.76
CA VAL A 50 -0.53 2.20 0.43
C VAL A 50 -2.01 2.40 0.11
N LEU A 51 -2.89 1.88 0.97
CA LEU A 51 -4.34 2.01 0.83
C LEU A 51 -4.89 3.04 1.82
N ARG A 52 -5.78 3.93 1.34
CA ARG A 52 -6.42 4.98 2.13
C ARG A 52 -7.94 4.81 2.15
N PRO A 53 -8.47 3.81 2.87
CA PRO A 53 -9.91 3.56 2.91
C PRO A 53 -10.67 4.73 3.55
N GLY A 54 -11.85 5.03 3.02
CA GLY A 54 -12.76 6.05 3.53
C GLY A 54 -13.87 5.49 4.43
N SER A 55 -13.95 4.17 4.60
CA SER A 55 -15.01 3.49 5.37
C SER A 55 -14.54 2.20 6.05
N VAL A 56 -15.27 1.76 7.07
CA VAL A 56 -15.01 0.47 7.75
C VAL A 56 -15.32 -0.70 6.83
N GLU A 57 -16.29 -0.55 5.94
CA GLU A 57 -16.66 -1.54 4.94
C GLU A 57 -15.49 -1.81 3.98
N GLU A 58 -14.81 -0.77 3.50
CA GLU A 58 -13.59 -0.91 2.69
C GLU A 58 -12.46 -1.60 3.47
N VAL A 59 -12.24 -1.25 4.74
CA VAL A 59 -11.27 -1.94 5.60
C VAL A 59 -11.59 -3.43 5.68
N SER A 60 -12.85 -3.80 5.93
CA SER A 60 -13.25 -5.21 6.01
C SER A 60 -13.02 -5.97 4.70
N ARG A 61 -13.26 -5.32 3.54
CA ARG A 61 -12.99 -5.91 2.23
C ARG A 61 -11.50 -6.08 1.97
N ILE A 62 -10.66 -5.13 2.39
CA ILE A 62 -9.20 -5.25 2.32
C ILE A 62 -8.75 -6.46 3.13
N MET A 63 -9.20 -6.57 4.38
CA MET A 63 -8.84 -7.69 5.26
C MET A 63 -9.32 -9.04 4.75
N ARG A 64 -10.44 -9.09 4.02
CA ARG A 64 -10.93 -10.32 3.38
C ARG A 64 -10.11 -10.74 2.14
N LEU A 65 -9.46 -9.78 1.49
CA LEU A 65 -8.68 -10.00 0.27
C LEU A 65 -7.22 -10.41 0.55
N ALA A 66 -6.65 -9.93 1.66
CA ALA A 66 -5.28 -10.21 2.10
C ALA A 66 -5.12 -11.65 2.64
#